data_AF-A0A7V9P7W4-F1
#
_entry.id   AF-A0A7V9P7W4-F1
#
_cell.length_a   1.000
_cell.length_b   1.000
_cell.length_c   1.000
_cell.angle_alpha   90.00
_cell.angle_beta   90.00
_cell.angle_gamma   90.00
#
_symmetry.space_group_name_H-M   'P 1'
#
loop_
_entity.id
_entity.type
_entity.pdbx_description
1 polymer ?
#
loop_
_entity_poly.entity_id
_entity_poly.type
_entity_poly.pdbx_seq_one_letter_code
_entity_poly.pdbx_strand_id
1 'polypeptide(L)'
;MFYKRAFTVFLCAAFAAAQNFAQIKSASSVADAKDTARISPAIEEKSVALLSILARDAEQFYLPENRVASRVLIANLLWERDEKQARALFQAAVAELNSLVGRLPLDDAADEENASTAEENFLTVDAVSELRSDLLLSLAARDPKAALDALQTLTRRKADGENFFTDDSTLELSLAEKIAAKDPKQAYEIARKNLEKSLGANLNSALENIYAQDAETGARLARDIIAKIKSGNTKIVSSGDYMTNSSIPTRTGGVSNVVGEMTSGGVMMNTGRAVVIEAPSIVNVWEIHQFLQTVKKLNRKAASDKRTPTALSEAEIKDLIDLLAQKYIKQQHLSPYEVGQVMSDITKYFPASAQAIRRKMAQNMGDELDAQMRNQDVQSETEDLSAEEISQIAEKKSAGDERDRFYKRAVEEALEEGDAVKAKEIYARVKKRDEYDYLNTRIETDLPLALAQKGEMREVRQMLTKSKTPEERIEILSALAATVAQNGDQKTAAALINEARAQYSGKMRQRRNLTSVLQLAQGYAFVEPEQSFSLLESNISYFNDLIAAGILLDDFNEYGSVKSDEVKLDVVRAASYSNAPNGVRLIRK
;
A
#
# COMPACT_ATOMS: atom_id res chain seq x y z
N MET A 1 -2.96 -33.49 15.28
CA MET A 1 -2.81 -32.23 16.06
C MET A 1 -1.44 -31.57 15.87
N PHE A 2 -0.32 -32.30 15.99
CA PHE A 2 1.04 -31.74 15.81
C PHE A 2 1.33 -31.16 14.42
N TYR A 3 0.82 -31.76 13.34
CA TYR A 3 1.07 -31.30 11.96
C TYR A 3 0.43 -29.93 11.64
N LYS A 4 -0.79 -29.66 12.13
CA LYS A 4 -1.49 -28.37 11.94
C LYS A 4 -0.71 -27.18 12.51
N ARG A 5 0.03 -27.39 13.60
CA ARG A 5 0.80 -26.35 14.30
C ARG A 5 2.11 -26.05 13.57
N ALA A 6 2.83 -27.08 13.12
CA ALA A 6 4.08 -26.93 12.36
C ALA A 6 3.87 -26.18 11.04
N PHE A 7 2.72 -26.41 10.42
CA PHE A 7 2.26 -25.74 9.22
C PHE A 7 2.08 -24.22 9.44
N THR A 8 1.38 -23.77 10.48
CA THR A 8 1.15 -22.34 10.76
C THR A 8 2.44 -21.57 11.03
N VAL A 9 3.39 -22.19 11.73
CA VAL A 9 4.72 -21.61 12.00
C VAL A 9 5.49 -21.38 10.70
N PHE A 10 5.56 -22.42 9.86
CA PHE A 10 6.28 -22.33 8.60
C PHE A 10 5.58 -21.35 7.67
N LEU A 11 4.26 -21.25 7.72
CA LEU A 11 3.49 -20.29 6.93
C LEU A 11 3.76 -18.84 7.36
N CYS A 12 3.87 -18.58 8.66
CA CYS A 12 4.30 -17.26 9.17
C CYS A 12 5.76 -16.94 8.80
N ALA A 13 6.66 -17.92 8.84
CA ALA A 13 8.06 -17.75 8.44
C ALA A 13 8.21 -17.54 6.93
N ALA A 14 7.46 -18.28 6.12
CA ALA A 14 7.40 -18.15 4.68
C ALA A 14 6.71 -16.84 4.26
N PHE A 15 5.71 -16.38 5.02
CA PHE A 15 5.07 -15.07 4.82
C PHE A 15 6.03 -13.92 5.10
N ALA A 16 6.76 -13.97 6.22
CA ALA A 16 7.80 -12.99 6.55
C ALA A 16 8.94 -12.97 5.52
N ALA A 17 9.33 -14.13 4.98
CA ALA A 17 10.29 -14.22 3.89
C ALA A 17 9.72 -13.64 2.58
N ALA A 18 8.50 -14.02 2.21
CA ALA A 18 7.85 -13.61 0.96
C ALA A 18 7.56 -12.10 0.90
N GLN A 19 7.11 -11.48 1.99
CA GLN A 19 6.86 -10.04 2.03
C GLN A 19 8.15 -9.24 1.80
N ASN A 20 9.29 -9.71 2.32
CA ASN A 20 10.58 -9.09 2.07
C ASN A 20 11.07 -9.32 0.63
N PHE A 21 10.92 -10.53 0.07
CA PHE A 21 11.25 -10.78 -1.34
C PHE A 21 10.43 -9.92 -2.33
N ALA A 22 9.18 -9.61 -1.99
CA ALA A 22 8.33 -8.71 -2.78
C ALA A 22 8.81 -7.24 -2.72
N GLN A 23 9.22 -6.73 -1.54
CA GLN A 23 9.84 -5.40 -1.42
C GLN A 23 11.19 -5.29 -2.13
N ILE A 24 11.96 -6.39 -2.18
CA ILE A 24 13.26 -6.45 -2.87
C ILE A 24 13.10 -6.38 -4.40
N LYS A 25 12.02 -6.94 -4.96
CA LYS A 25 11.76 -6.89 -6.41
C LYS A 25 11.35 -5.49 -6.91
N SER A 26 10.78 -4.65 -6.05
CA SER A 26 10.53 -3.23 -6.37
C SER A 26 11.79 -2.35 -6.36
N ALA A 27 12.85 -2.77 -5.65
CA ALA A 27 14.09 -2.00 -5.53
C ALA A 27 15.17 -2.37 -6.57
N SER A 28 15.01 -3.46 -7.31
CA SER A 28 16.03 -3.96 -8.26
C SER A 28 15.61 -3.78 -9.73
N SER A 29 15.91 -2.60 -10.28
CA SER A 29 16.06 -2.40 -11.74
C SER A 29 17.51 -2.52 -12.21
N VAL A 30 18.44 -2.95 -11.35
CA VAL A 30 19.85 -3.12 -11.73
C VAL A 30 20.04 -4.47 -12.44
N ALA A 31 20.32 -4.36 -13.73
CA ALA A 31 20.71 -5.43 -14.61
C ALA A 31 21.94 -6.22 -14.09
N ASP A 32 21.98 -7.51 -14.44
CA ASP A 32 23.16 -8.40 -14.39
C ASP A 32 23.73 -8.80 -13.01
N ALA A 33 22.91 -9.31 -12.10
CA ALA A 33 23.41 -10.13 -10.98
C ALA A 33 23.59 -11.61 -11.40
N LYS A 34 24.67 -11.91 -12.14
CA LYS A 34 24.99 -13.26 -12.64
C LYS A 34 25.51 -14.26 -11.59
N ASP A 35 25.77 -13.81 -10.36
CA ASP A 35 26.22 -14.66 -9.24
C ASP A 35 25.36 -14.46 -7.98
N THR A 36 24.03 -14.49 -8.14
CA THR A 36 23.18 -14.85 -6.99
C THR A 36 23.51 -16.29 -6.61
N ALA A 37 23.77 -16.55 -5.33
CA ALA A 37 24.10 -17.88 -4.83
C ALA A 37 23.15 -18.91 -5.44
N ARG A 38 23.65 -19.75 -6.36
CA ARG A 38 22.85 -20.79 -7.00
C ARG A 38 22.37 -21.71 -5.88
N ILE A 39 21.10 -21.57 -5.49
CA ILE A 39 20.42 -22.52 -4.61
C ILE A 39 20.71 -23.89 -5.20
N SER A 40 21.28 -24.79 -4.38
CA SER A 40 21.60 -26.11 -4.89
C SER A 40 20.31 -26.79 -5.35
N PRO A 41 20.31 -27.57 -6.45
CA PRO A 41 19.12 -28.28 -6.92
C PRO A 41 18.44 -29.11 -5.81
N ALA A 42 19.23 -29.66 -4.88
CA ALA A 42 18.73 -30.40 -3.72
C ALA A 42 17.93 -29.52 -2.73
N ILE A 43 18.36 -28.28 -2.47
CA ILE A 43 17.63 -27.35 -1.60
C ILE A 43 16.35 -26.89 -2.29
N GLU A 44 16.41 -26.66 -3.61
CA GLU A 44 15.24 -26.29 -4.40
C GLU A 44 14.19 -27.41 -4.38
N GLU A 45 14.60 -28.65 -4.64
CA GLU A 45 13.73 -29.83 -4.57
C GLU A 45 13.12 -29.99 -3.17
N LYS A 46 13.94 -29.85 -2.10
CA LYS A 46 13.46 -29.90 -0.72
C LYS A 46 12.42 -28.82 -0.43
N SER A 47 12.64 -27.60 -0.93
CA SER A 47 11.72 -26.47 -0.73
C SER A 47 10.37 -26.69 -1.42
N VAL A 48 10.38 -27.17 -2.67
CA VAL A 48 9.15 -27.51 -3.40
C VAL A 48 8.42 -28.66 -2.72
N ALA A 49 9.13 -29.71 -2.29
CA ALA A 49 8.54 -30.83 -1.57
C ALA A 49 7.87 -30.39 -0.26
N LEU A 50 8.50 -29.47 0.48
CA LEU A 50 7.91 -28.86 1.67
C LEU A 50 6.64 -28.08 1.32
N LEU A 51 6.66 -27.23 0.29
CA LEU A 51 5.47 -26.50 -0.16
C LEU A 51 4.32 -27.44 -0.58
N SER A 52 4.62 -28.58 -1.20
CA SER A 52 3.59 -29.59 -1.53
C SER A 52 3.06 -30.35 -0.30
N ILE A 53 3.89 -30.59 0.72
CA ILE A 53 3.42 -31.13 2.02
C ILE A 53 2.49 -30.11 2.67
N LEU A 54 2.92 -28.85 2.72
CA LEU A 54 2.12 -27.76 3.26
C LEU A 54 0.78 -27.67 2.52
N ALA A 55 0.76 -27.67 1.19
CA ALA A 55 -0.50 -27.58 0.46
C ALA A 55 -1.50 -28.69 0.84
N ARG A 56 -1.01 -29.90 1.14
CA ARG A 56 -1.84 -31.01 1.62
C ARG A 56 -2.30 -30.84 3.07
N ASP A 57 -1.43 -30.33 3.94
CA ASP A 57 -1.78 -30.07 5.35
C ASP A 57 -2.76 -28.91 5.48
N ALA A 58 -2.69 -27.91 4.60
CA ALA A 58 -3.63 -26.80 4.53
C ALA A 58 -5.08 -27.28 4.34
N GLU A 59 -5.30 -28.37 3.60
CA GLU A 59 -6.63 -28.96 3.42
C GLU A 59 -7.26 -29.46 4.72
N GLN A 60 -6.45 -29.69 5.76
CA GLN A 60 -6.93 -30.18 7.04
C GLN A 60 -7.44 -29.07 7.96
N PHE A 61 -7.26 -27.78 7.61
CA PHE A 61 -7.83 -26.71 8.42
C PHE A 61 -9.35 -26.82 8.49
N TYR A 62 -9.90 -26.56 9.66
CA TYR A 62 -11.33 -26.45 9.88
C TYR A 62 -11.86 -25.15 9.27
N LEU A 63 -11.15 -24.04 9.47
CA LEU A 63 -11.56 -22.74 8.96
C LEU A 63 -11.33 -22.63 7.45
N PRO A 64 -12.38 -22.41 6.63
CA PRO A 64 -12.24 -22.18 5.19
C PRO A 64 -11.37 -20.96 4.87
N GLU A 65 -11.42 -19.92 5.70
CA GLU A 65 -10.58 -18.72 5.61
C GLU A 65 -9.09 -19.10 5.64
N ASN A 66 -8.70 -19.96 6.57
CA ASN A 66 -7.33 -20.45 6.70
C ASN A 66 -6.91 -21.30 5.50
N ARG A 67 -7.82 -22.11 4.95
CA ARG A 67 -7.57 -22.86 3.70
C ARG A 67 -7.30 -21.91 2.53
N VAL A 68 -8.16 -20.92 2.31
CA VAL A 68 -8.00 -19.91 1.24
C VAL A 68 -6.67 -19.18 1.40
N ALA A 69 -6.43 -18.59 2.57
CA ALA A 69 -5.22 -17.83 2.90
C ALA A 69 -3.94 -18.64 2.64
N SER A 70 -3.95 -19.91 3.03
CA SER A 70 -2.80 -20.80 2.88
C SER A 70 -2.56 -21.20 1.43
N ARG A 71 -3.62 -21.58 0.69
CA ARG A 71 -3.52 -21.92 -0.73
C ARG A 71 -2.96 -20.77 -1.55
N VAL A 72 -3.42 -19.54 -1.30
CA VAL A 72 -2.91 -18.32 -1.97
C VAL A 72 -1.42 -18.13 -1.71
N LEU A 73 -0.98 -18.22 -0.46
CA LEU A 73 0.43 -18.03 -0.13
C LEU A 73 1.32 -19.13 -0.75
N ILE A 74 0.92 -20.39 -0.63
CA ILE A 74 1.68 -21.52 -1.18
C ILE A 74 1.73 -21.44 -2.71
N ALA A 75 0.63 -21.08 -3.37
CA ALA A 75 0.58 -20.87 -4.81
C ALA A 75 1.56 -19.76 -5.26
N ASN A 76 1.61 -18.64 -4.53
CA ASN A 76 2.54 -17.55 -4.82
C ASN A 76 4.01 -17.98 -4.77
N LEU A 77 4.36 -18.85 -3.82
CA LEU A 77 5.70 -19.39 -3.63
C LEU A 77 6.04 -20.45 -4.68
N LEU A 78 5.07 -21.27 -5.09
CA LEU A 78 5.26 -22.32 -6.08
C LEU A 78 5.31 -21.80 -7.52
N TRP A 79 4.74 -20.63 -7.82
CA TRP A 79 4.50 -20.18 -9.20
C TRP A 79 5.68 -20.32 -10.16
N GLU A 80 6.88 -19.89 -9.76
CA GLU A 80 8.08 -19.93 -10.62
C GLU A 80 8.67 -21.34 -10.80
N ARG A 81 8.25 -22.32 -9.99
CA ARG A 81 8.85 -23.67 -9.92
C ARG A 81 7.87 -24.77 -10.36
N ASP A 82 6.61 -24.65 -9.97
CA ASP A 82 5.52 -25.52 -10.38
C ASP A 82 4.25 -24.67 -10.61
N GLU A 83 4.22 -24.00 -11.77
CA GLU A 83 3.09 -23.17 -12.17
C GLU A 83 1.77 -23.96 -12.22
N LYS A 84 1.82 -25.25 -12.59
CA LYS A 84 0.64 -26.10 -12.68
C LYS A 84 0.02 -26.33 -11.30
N GLN A 85 0.83 -26.69 -10.31
CA GLN A 85 0.36 -26.84 -8.93
C GLN A 85 -0.09 -25.49 -8.36
N ALA A 86 0.63 -24.40 -8.61
CA ALA A 86 0.26 -23.06 -8.17
C ALA A 86 -1.12 -22.63 -8.73
N ARG A 87 -1.36 -22.83 -10.03
CA ARG A 87 -2.67 -22.56 -10.67
C ARG A 87 -3.79 -23.39 -10.03
N ALA A 88 -3.54 -24.67 -9.77
CA ALA A 88 -4.53 -25.53 -9.12
C ALA A 88 -4.89 -25.04 -7.71
N LEU A 89 -3.89 -24.59 -6.93
CA LEU A 89 -4.12 -24.01 -5.60
C LEU A 89 -4.90 -22.69 -5.66
N PHE A 90 -4.60 -21.80 -6.61
CA PHE A 90 -5.39 -20.58 -6.83
C PHE A 90 -6.84 -20.90 -7.20
N GLN A 91 -7.08 -21.85 -8.11
CA GLN A 91 -8.43 -22.26 -8.49
C GLN A 91 -9.22 -22.83 -7.30
N ALA A 92 -8.58 -23.67 -6.48
CA ALA A 92 -9.19 -24.19 -5.26
C ALA A 92 -9.50 -23.07 -4.24
N ALA A 93 -8.61 -22.07 -4.13
CA ALA A 93 -8.83 -20.90 -3.29
C ALA A 93 -10.03 -20.05 -3.79
N VAL A 94 -10.15 -19.81 -5.10
CA VAL A 94 -11.29 -19.10 -5.70
C VAL A 94 -12.60 -19.85 -5.43
N ALA A 95 -12.62 -21.17 -5.62
CA ALA A 95 -13.82 -21.97 -5.41
C ALA A 95 -14.29 -21.94 -3.94
N GLU A 96 -13.37 -22.09 -3.00
CA GLU A 96 -13.66 -22.01 -1.56
C GLU A 96 -14.12 -20.61 -1.15
N LEU A 97 -13.43 -19.56 -1.62
CA LEU A 97 -13.79 -18.18 -1.33
C LEU A 97 -15.15 -17.82 -1.92
N ASN A 98 -15.49 -18.31 -3.11
CA ASN A 98 -16.82 -18.12 -3.69
C ASN A 98 -17.91 -18.74 -2.80
N SER A 99 -17.64 -19.91 -2.20
CA SER A 99 -18.55 -20.48 -1.20
C SER A 99 -18.68 -19.61 0.05
N LEU A 100 -17.63 -18.92 0.50
CA LEU A 100 -17.70 -17.99 1.64
C LEU A 100 -18.48 -16.73 1.27
N VAL A 101 -18.18 -16.15 0.11
CA VAL A 101 -18.88 -14.99 -0.44
C VAL A 101 -20.38 -15.29 -0.52
N GLY A 102 -20.80 -16.48 -0.94
CA GLY A 102 -22.21 -16.89 -0.99
C GLY A 102 -22.90 -17.07 0.37
N ARG A 103 -22.15 -17.18 1.47
CA ARG A 103 -22.67 -17.35 2.85
C ARG A 103 -22.77 -16.06 3.64
N LEU A 104 -22.18 -14.96 3.16
CA LEU A 104 -22.32 -13.64 3.79
C LEU A 104 -23.81 -13.27 4.00
N PRO A 105 -24.14 -12.51 5.05
CA PRO A 105 -25.48 -11.94 5.20
C PRO A 105 -25.73 -10.92 4.08
N LEU A 106 -26.92 -10.94 3.45
CA LEU A 106 -27.28 -10.01 2.35
C LEU A 106 -28.01 -8.75 2.81
N ASP A 107 -28.64 -8.82 3.98
CA ASP A 107 -29.54 -7.79 4.48
C ASP A 107 -28.98 -7.14 5.74
N ASP A 108 -29.54 -5.97 6.08
CA ASP A 108 -29.58 -5.37 7.42
C ASP A 108 -30.32 -6.29 8.43
N ALA A 109 -30.12 -7.61 8.35
CA ALA A 109 -30.54 -8.61 9.34
C ALA A 109 -29.63 -8.56 10.59
N ALA A 110 -28.98 -7.43 10.82
CA ALA A 110 -28.97 -6.92 12.17
C ALA A 110 -30.43 -6.62 12.51
N ASP A 111 -31.14 -7.61 13.05
CA ASP A 111 -32.18 -7.28 14.01
C ASP A 111 -31.51 -6.25 14.94
N GLU A 112 -31.91 -4.98 14.87
CA GLU A 112 -31.34 -3.90 15.71
C GLU A 112 -31.42 -4.28 17.20
N GLU A 113 -32.26 -5.26 17.51
CA GLU A 113 -32.43 -5.91 18.80
C GLU A 113 -31.22 -6.73 19.28
N ASN A 114 -30.29 -7.16 18.40
CA ASN A 114 -29.14 -7.99 18.77
C ASN A 114 -27.80 -7.49 18.20
N ALA A 115 -27.24 -6.47 18.85
CA ALA A 115 -25.97 -5.83 18.50
C ALA A 115 -24.78 -6.81 18.33
N SER A 116 -24.76 -7.93 19.06
CA SER A 116 -23.70 -8.95 18.96
C SER A 116 -23.70 -9.69 17.62
N THR A 117 -24.87 -9.91 17.01
CA THR A 117 -24.99 -10.59 15.71
C THR A 117 -24.58 -9.66 14.57
N ALA A 118 -24.87 -8.36 14.71
CA ALA A 118 -24.43 -7.34 13.76
C ALA A 118 -22.90 -7.22 13.73
N GLU A 119 -22.25 -7.24 14.89
CA GLU A 119 -20.78 -7.19 15.01
C GLU A 119 -20.11 -8.44 14.41
N GLU A 120 -20.62 -9.65 14.71
CA GLU A 120 -20.09 -10.89 14.12
C GLU A 120 -20.25 -10.92 12.59
N ASN A 121 -21.38 -10.42 12.07
CA ASN A 121 -21.64 -10.30 10.64
C ASN A 121 -20.66 -9.32 9.97
N PHE A 122 -20.42 -8.16 10.60
CA PHE A 122 -19.47 -7.17 10.10
C PHE A 122 -18.06 -7.76 10.00
N LEU A 123 -17.56 -8.40 11.07
CA LEU A 123 -16.23 -9.02 11.09
C LEU A 123 -16.10 -10.11 10.02
N THR A 124 -17.17 -10.87 9.76
CA THR A 124 -17.17 -11.92 8.73
C THR A 124 -17.11 -11.33 7.32
N VAL A 125 -17.84 -10.25 7.06
CA VAL A 125 -17.80 -9.54 5.76
C VAL A 125 -16.41 -8.96 5.50
N ASP A 126 -15.82 -8.34 6.52
CA ASP A 126 -14.49 -7.72 6.43
C ASP A 126 -13.41 -8.77 6.12
N ALA A 127 -13.37 -9.87 6.89
CA ALA A 127 -12.44 -10.98 6.66
C ALA A 127 -12.54 -11.58 5.25
N VAL A 128 -13.76 -11.77 4.74
CA VAL A 128 -13.97 -12.29 3.37
C VAL A 128 -13.56 -11.26 2.31
N SER A 129 -13.77 -9.96 2.56
CA SER A 129 -13.32 -8.88 1.68
C SER A 129 -11.80 -8.81 1.60
N GLU A 130 -11.10 -8.93 2.73
CA GLU A 130 -9.64 -8.98 2.79
C GLU A 130 -9.07 -10.18 2.03
N LEU A 131 -9.60 -11.40 2.30
CA LEU A 131 -9.18 -12.61 1.59
C LEU A 131 -9.40 -12.51 0.08
N ARG A 132 -10.49 -11.86 -0.33
CA ARG A 132 -10.81 -11.60 -1.73
C ARG A 132 -9.79 -10.65 -2.36
N SER A 133 -9.47 -9.54 -1.71
CA SER A 133 -8.44 -8.61 -2.19
C SER A 133 -7.07 -9.30 -2.31
N ASP A 134 -6.65 -10.01 -1.27
CA ASP A 134 -5.36 -10.72 -1.22
C ASP A 134 -5.23 -11.76 -2.32
N LEU A 135 -6.27 -12.58 -2.53
CA LEU A 135 -6.30 -13.59 -3.59
C LEU A 135 -6.17 -12.93 -4.96
N LEU A 136 -6.96 -11.87 -5.21
CA LEU A 136 -7.04 -11.23 -6.51
C LEU A 136 -5.74 -10.51 -6.85
N LEU A 137 -5.16 -9.77 -5.92
CA LEU A 137 -3.87 -9.09 -6.12
C LEU A 137 -2.71 -10.10 -6.28
N SER A 138 -2.71 -11.17 -5.50
CA SER A 138 -1.74 -12.26 -5.62
C SER A 138 -1.81 -12.93 -6.99
N LEU A 139 -3.02 -13.30 -7.42
CA LEU A 139 -3.23 -13.92 -8.72
C LEU A 139 -2.89 -12.94 -9.85
N ALA A 140 -3.21 -11.65 -9.70
CA ALA A 140 -2.95 -10.64 -10.73
C ALA A 140 -1.46 -10.39 -10.97
N ALA A 141 -0.63 -10.50 -9.94
CA ALA A 141 0.82 -10.41 -10.09
C ALA A 141 1.38 -11.52 -11.01
N ARG A 142 0.63 -12.61 -11.21
CA ARG A 142 1.04 -13.81 -11.94
C ARG A 142 0.30 -13.97 -13.25
N ASP A 143 -1.03 -14.06 -13.14
CA ASP A 143 -2.01 -14.18 -14.22
C ASP A 143 -3.12 -13.13 -14.07
N PRO A 144 -2.89 -11.92 -14.61
CA PRO A 144 -3.85 -10.82 -14.54
C PRO A 144 -5.24 -11.15 -15.11
N LYS A 145 -5.30 -12.00 -16.14
CA LYS A 145 -6.57 -12.41 -16.76
C LYS A 145 -7.34 -13.35 -15.85
N ALA A 146 -6.68 -14.35 -15.27
CA ALA A 146 -7.32 -15.23 -14.30
C ALA A 146 -7.81 -14.47 -13.05
N ALA A 147 -7.11 -13.41 -12.63
CA ALA A 147 -7.58 -12.54 -11.56
C ALA A 147 -8.84 -11.77 -11.93
N LEU A 148 -8.93 -11.24 -13.17
CA LEU A 148 -10.15 -10.56 -13.63
C LEU A 148 -11.34 -11.53 -13.72
N ASP A 149 -11.12 -12.73 -14.26
CA ASP A 149 -12.16 -13.77 -14.32
C ASP A 149 -12.61 -14.17 -12.90
N ALA A 150 -11.66 -14.34 -11.97
CA ALA A 150 -11.96 -14.61 -10.57
C ALA A 150 -12.76 -13.47 -9.91
N LEU A 151 -12.39 -12.20 -10.15
CA LEU A 151 -13.11 -11.05 -9.61
C LEU A 151 -14.59 -11.08 -9.97
N GLN A 152 -14.90 -11.40 -11.24
CA GLN A 152 -16.28 -11.50 -11.72
C GLN A 152 -17.06 -12.63 -11.04
N THR A 153 -16.40 -13.75 -10.74
CA THR A 153 -17.03 -14.88 -10.03
C THR A 153 -17.20 -14.61 -8.54
N LEU A 154 -16.35 -13.78 -7.95
CA LEU A 154 -16.33 -13.43 -6.52
C LEU A 154 -17.18 -12.19 -6.22
N THR A 155 -18.00 -11.72 -7.16
CA THR A 155 -18.95 -10.63 -6.92
C THR A 155 -20.23 -11.20 -6.32
N ARG A 156 -20.71 -10.57 -5.25
CA ARG A 156 -22.08 -10.75 -4.73
C ARG A 156 -22.88 -9.49 -4.96
N ARG A 157 -24.16 -9.63 -5.30
CA ARG A 157 -25.09 -8.50 -5.43
C ARG A 157 -26.11 -8.52 -4.30
N LYS A 158 -26.47 -7.32 -3.82
CA LYS A 158 -27.57 -7.06 -2.90
C LYS A 158 -28.92 -7.19 -3.64
N ALA A 159 -30.01 -7.16 -2.88
CA ALA A 159 -31.37 -7.29 -3.43
C ALA A 159 -31.74 -6.15 -4.41
N ASP A 160 -31.19 -4.97 -4.21
CA ASP A 160 -31.32 -3.79 -5.10
C ASP A 160 -30.47 -3.89 -6.39
N GLY A 161 -29.65 -4.94 -6.52
CA GLY A 161 -28.75 -5.16 -7.64
C GLY A 161 -27.39 -4.47 -7.53
N GLU A 162 -27.15 -3.71 -6.45
CA GLU A 162 -25.83 -3.13 -6.16
C GLU A 162 -24.81 -4.21 -5.82
N ASN A 163 -23.54 -3.92 -6.07
CA ASN A 163 -22.46 -4.80 -5.63
C ASN A 163 -22.39 -4.76 -4.10
N PHE A 164 -22.30 -5.94 -3.50
CA PHE A 164 -22.16 -6.10 -2.06
C PHE A 164 -20.85 -5.50 -1.56
N PHE A 165 -19.77 -5.66 -2.32
CA PHE A 165 -18.47 -5.08 -2.04
C PHE A 165 -18.38 -3.69 -2.70
N THR A 166 -18.30 -2.65 -1.89
CA THR A 166 -18.24 -1.25 -2.34
C THR A 166 -16.92 -0.92 -3.06
N ASP A 167 -15.87 -1.69 -2.79
CA ASP A 167 -14.50 -1.38 -3.19
C ASP A 167 -14.06 -2.07 -4.49
N ASP A 168 -14.99 -2.73 -5.19
CA ASP A 168 -14.72 -3.45 -6.44
C ASP A 168 -14.07 -2.56 -7.49
N SER A 169 -14.44 -1.28 -7.55
CA SER A 169 -13.86 -0.32 -8.50
C SER A 169 -12.37 -0.06 -8.22
N THR A 170 -11.98 0.04 -6.95
CA THR A 170 -10.59 0.21 -6.51
C THR A 170 -9.76 -1.02 -6.88
N LEU A 171 -10.33 -2.22 -6.69
CA LEU A 171 -9.68 -3.47 -7.02
C LEU A 171 -9.59 -3.69 -8.54
N GLU A 172 -10.65 -3.41 -9.30
CA GLU A 172 -10.66 -3.41 -10.77
C GLU A 172 -9.52 -2.53 -11.32
N LEU A 173 -9.36 -1.31 -10.80
CA LEU A 173 -8.27 -0.41 -11.21
C LEU A 173 -6.88 -0.93 -10.81
N SER A 174 -6.74 -1.51 -9.61
CA SER A 174 -5.48 -2.14 -9.19
C SER A 174 -5.11 -3.32 -10.09
N LEU A 175 -6.10 -4.10 -10.57
CA LEU A 175 -5.90 -5.14 -11.56
C LEU A 175 -5.51 -4.54 -12.92
N ALA A 176 -6.17 -3.45 -13.36
CA ALA A 176 -5.83 -2.77 -14.61
C ALA A 176 -4.36 -2.33 -14.65
N GLU A 177 -3.82 -1.82 -13.54
CA GLU A 177 -2.40 -1.48 -13.42
C GLU A 177 -1.49 -2.68 -13.69
N LYS A 178 -1.82 -3.86 -13.13
CA LYS A 178 -1.04 -5.09 -13.34
C LYS A 178 -1.21 -5.64 -14.75
N ILE A 179 -2.42 -5.55 -15.31
CA ILE A 179 -2.74 -5.99 -16.67
C ILE A 179 -1.98 -5.13 -17.69
N ALA A 180 -1.84 -3.82 -17.44
CA ALA A 180 -1.25 -2.87 -18.38
C ALA A 180 0.15 -3.27 -18.88
N ALA A 181 0.95 -3.92 -18.02
CA ALA A 181 2.29 -4.43 -18.38
C ALA A 181 2.28 -5.51 -19.48
N LYS A 182 1.16 -6.23 -19.66
CA LYS A 182 1.02 -7.32 -20.63
C LYS A 182 -0.02 -7.02 -21.72
N ASP A 183 -1.11 -6.34 -21.35
CA ASP A 183 -2.23 -6.00 -22.24
C ASP A 183 -2.77 -4.59 -21.90
N PRO A 184 -2.13 -3.53 -22.42
CA PRO A 184 -2.56 -2.15 -22.14
C PRO A 184 -3.97 -1.83 -22.66
N LYS A 185 -4.47 -2.56 -23.67
CA LYS A 185 -5.82 -2.36 -24.20
C LYS A 185 -6.88 -2.90 -23.26
N GLN A 186 -6.66 -4.09 -22.70
CA GLN A 186 -7.57 -4.63 -21.69
C GLN A 186 -7.57 -3.76 -20.42
N ALA A 187 -6.39 -3.29 -19.99
CA ALA A 187 -6.28 -2.35 -18.87
C ALA A 187 -7.06 -1.04 -19.14
N TYR A 188 -6.98 -0.52 -20.37
CA TYR A 188 -7.75 0.65 -20.80
C TYR A 188 -9.26 0.43 -20.68
N GLU A 189 -9.80 -0.70 -21.13
CA GLU A 189 -11.24 -0.98 -21.04
C GLU A 189 -11.71 -1.04 -19.57
N ILE A 190 -10.90 -1.62 -18.69
CA ILE A 190 -11.20 -1.66 -17.25
C ILE A 190 -11.17 -0.24 -16.65
N ALA A 191 -10.14 0.53 -16.97
CA ALA A 191 -10.00 1.92 -16.51
C ALA A 191 -11.17 2.79 -17.01
N ARG A 192 -11.56 2.63 -18.28
CA ARG A 192 -12.69 3.32 -18.92
C ARG A 192 -14.02 2.97 -18.27
N LYS A 193 -14.28 1.69 -17.99
CA LYS A 193 -15.50 1.25 -17.27
C LYS A 193 -15.56 1.85 -15.87
N ASN A 194 -14.42 1.99 -15.19
CA ASN A 194 -14.36 2.60 -13.86
C ASN A 194 -14.54 4.13 -13.90
N LEU A 195 -14.04 4.79 -14.95
CA LEU A 195 -14.22 6.21 -15.21
C LEU A 195 -15.69 6.62 -15.31
N GLU A 196 -16.57 5.71 -15.76
CA GLU A 196 -18.02 5.96 -15.78
C GLU A 196 -18.57 6.20 -14.37
N LYS A 197 -18.01 5.51 -13.36
CA LYS A 197 -18.41 5.58 -11.95
C LYS A 197 -17.72 6.72 -11.21
N SER A 198 -16.39 6.80 -11.23
CA SER A 198 -15.60 7.83 -10.53
C SER A 198 -14.22 8.05 -11.15
N LEU A 199 -13.54 9.14 -10.77
CA LEU A 199 -12.15 9.44 -11.16
C LEU A 199 -11.10 8.83 -10.21
N GLY A 200 -11.50 7.89 -9.34
CA GLY A 200 -10.78 7.51 -8.13
C GLY A 200 -9.26 7.34 -8.27
N ALA A 201 -8.53 7.54 -7.17
CA ALA A 201 -7.07 7.72 -7.15
C ALA A 201 -6.24 6.73 -8.01
N ASN A 202 -6.65 5.46 -8.07
CA ASN A 202 -5.95 4.40 -8.84
C ASN A 202 -6.05 4.58 -10.37
N LEU A 203 -6.93 5.45 -10.85
CA LEU A 203 -7.06 5.72 -12.28
C LEU A 203 -5.81 6.40 -12.85
N ASN A 204 -5.16 7.26 -12.06
CA ASN A 204 -3.90 7.90 -12.46
C ASN A 204 -2.76 6.90 -12.56
N SER A 205 -2.66 5.97 -11.60
CA SER A 205 -1.69 4.87 -11.63
C SER A 205 -1.92 3.95 -12.83
N ALA A 206 -3.18 3.61 -13.15
CA ALA A 206 -3.51 2.85 -14.35
C ALA A 206 -3.10 3.61 -15.62
N LEU A 207 -3.38 4.92 -15.70
CA LEU A 207 -2.95 5.79 -16.79
C LEU A 207 -1.42 5.79 -16.97
N GLU A 208 -0.64 5.94 -15.90
CA GLU A 208 0.82 5.93 -15.98
C GLU A 208 1.35 4.60 -16.54
N ASN A 209 0.82 3.48 -16.04
CA ASN A 209 1.25 2.15 -16.48
C ASN A 209 0.83 1.83 -17.91
N ILE A 210 -0.41 2.16 -18.30
CA ILE A 210 -0.88 2.01 -19.67
C ILE A 210 -0.04 2.85 -20.61
N TYR A 211 0.20 4.13 -20.29
CA TYR A 211 0.98 5.03 -21.13
C TYR A 211 2.45 4.59 -21.24
N ALA A 212 3.04 4.05 -20.18
CA ALA A 212 4.41 3.53 -20.22
C ALA A 212 4.57 2.34 -21.18
N GLN A 213 3.51 1.56 -21.40
CA GLN A 213 3.53 0.37 -22.25
C GLN A 213 2.99 0.65 -23.66
N ASP A 214 1.94 1.46 -23.77
CA ASP A 214 1.31 1.92 -25.01
C ASP A 214 0.85 3.37 -24.82
N ALA A 215 1.72 4.30 -25.25
CA ALA A 215 1.50 5.73 -25.11
C ALA A 215 0.26 6.22 -25.87
N GLU A 216 -0.14 5.59 -26.97
CA GLU A 216 -1.33 5.98 -27.73
C GLU A 216 -2.59 5.62 -26.95
N THR A 217 -2.65 4.40 -26.41
CA THR A 217 -3.75 3.96 -25.53
C THR A 217 -3.80 4.78 -24.25
N GLY A 218 -2.65 5.09 -23.64
CA GLY A 218 -2.57 5.95 -22.47
C GLY A 218 -3.04 7.38 -22.75
N ALA A 219 -2.63 7.99 -23.87
CA ALA A 219 -3.09 9.31 -24.27
C ALA A 219 -4.61 9.31 -24.54
N ARG A 220 -5.16 8.22 -25.07
CA ARG A 220 -6.62 8.07 -25.22
C ARG A 220 -7.33 8.07 -23.86
N LEU A 221 -6.82 7.33 -22.87
CA LEU A 221 -7.37 7.34 -21.51
C LEU A 221 -7.34 8.73 -20.88
N ALA A 222 -6.22 9.47 -21.04
CA ALA A 222 -6.12 10.84 -20.52
C ALA A 222 -7.19 11.77 -21.12
N ARG A 223 -7.51 11.63 -22.42
CA ARG A 223 -8.58 12.39 -23.06
C ARG A 223 -9.97 11.98 -22.58
N ASP A 224 -10.21 10.69 -22.37
CA ASP A 224 -11.47 10.21 -21.80
C ASP A 224 -11.68 10.76 -20.39
N ILE A 225 -10.62 10.83 -19.57
CA ILE A 225 -10.65 11.46 -18.23
C ILE A 225 -11.04 12.94 -18.33
N ILE A 226 -10.43 13.70 -19.23
CA ILE A 226 -10.83 15.10 -19.46
C ILE A 226 -12.29 15.21 -19.90
N ALA A 227 -12.74 14.33 -20.79
CA ALA A 227 -14.12 14.33 -21.27
C ALA A 227 -15.10 14.10 -20.11
N LYS A 228 -14.77 13.20 -19.17
CA LYS A 228 -15.56 12.99 -17.94
C LYS A 228 -15.53 14.23 -17.05
N ILE A 229 -14.38 14.84 -16.81
CA ILE A 229 -14.26 16.05 -15.98
C ILE A 229 -15.11 17.20 -16.55
N LYS A 230 -15.08 17.38 -17.88
CA LYS A 230 -15.82 18.44 -18.58
C LYS A 230 -17.30 18.13 -18.79
N SER A 231 -17.76 16.91 -18.46
CA SER A 231 -19.15 16.51 -18.71
C SER A 231 -20.12 17.33 -17.85
N GLY A 232 -21.26 17.75 -18.43
CA GLY A 232 -22.27 18.54 -17.72
C GLY A 232 -22.93 17.82 -16.54
N ASN A 233 -22.78 16.49 -16.47
CA ASN A 233 -23.30 15.66 -15.37
C ASN A 233 -22.26 15.49 -14.24
N THR A 234 -21.07 16.07 -14.37
CA THR A 234 -20.00 15.99 -13.38
C THR A 234 -20.02 17.19 -12.46
N LYS A 235 -20.22 16.97 -11.15
CA LYS A 235 -20.13 18.01 -10.13
C LYS A 235 -18.73 18.04 -9.55
N ILE A 236 -17.97 19.08 -9.89
CA ILE A 236 -16.67 19.34 -9.26
C ILE A 236 -16.90 19.91 -7.85
N VAL A 237 -16.32 19.30 -6.82
CA VAL A 237 -16.42 19.75 -5.41
C VAL A 237 -15.05 19.89 -4.79
N SER A 238 -14.92 20.71 -3.75
CA SER A 238 -13.68 20.78 -2.98
C SER A 238 -13.58 19.65 -1.97
N SER A 239 -12.39 19.41 -1.43
CA SER A 239 -12.20 18.39 -0.39
C SER A 239 -13.01 18.68 0.88
N GLY A 240 -13.19 19.96 1.23
CA GLY A 240 -14.04 20.36 2.37
C GLY A 240 -15.52 20.05 2.14
N ASP A 241 -16.02 20.30 0.93
CA ASP A 241 -17.40 19.97 0.55
C ASP A 241 -17.59 18.47 0.31
N TYR A 242 -16.52 17.75 -0.02
CA TYR A 242 -16.52 16.31 -0.22
C TYR A 242 -16.68 15.59 1.12
N MET A 243 -15.94 15.99 2.17
CA MET A 243 -16.07 15.38 3.51
C MET A 243 -17.46 15.59 4.15
N THR A 244 -18.14 16.69 3.82
CA THR A 244 -19.50 16.97 4.31
C THR A 244 -20.62 16.32 3.49
N ASN A 245 -20.36 15.95 2.23
CA ASN A 245 -21.32 15.23 1.38
C ASN A 245 -21.05 13.72 1.28
N SER A 246 -19.85 13.25 1.63
CA SER A 246 -19.46 11.83 1.66
C SER A 246 -19.76 11.15 3.00
N SER A 247 -20.13 11.91 4.03
CA SER A 247 -20.93 11.34 5.11
C SER A 247 -22.24 10.85 4.49
N ILE A 248 -22.26 9.55 4.21
CA ILE A 248 -23.46 8.74 4.01
C ILE A 248 -24.54 9.34 4.91
N PRO A 249 -25.77 9.61 4.43
CA PRO A 249 -26.83 9.99 5.33
C PRO A 249 -26.94 8.87 6.37
N THR A 250 -26.41 9.10 7.58
CA THR A 250 -26.80 8.32 8.73
C THR A 250 -28.30 8.50 8.78
N ARG A 251 -29.00 7.41 8.51
CA ARG A 251 -30.44 7.29 8.40
C ARG A 251 -31.09 7.47 9.78
N THR A 252 -30.73 8.53 10.50
CA THR A 252 -31.51 9.02 11.64
C THR A 252 -32.64 9.83 11.04
N GLY A 253 -33.81 9.20 10.94
CA GLY A 253 -35.06 9.83 10.53
C GLY A 253 -35.38 11.04 11.40
N GLY A 254 -35.03 12.22 10.92
CA GLY A 254 -35.53 13.49 11.41
C GLY A 254 -36.78 13.86 10.62
N VAL A 255 -37.94 13.54 11.18
CA VAL A 255 -39.24 14.03 10.71
C VAL A 255 -39.22 15.56 10.80
N SER A 256 -38.98 16.25 9.68
CA SER A 256 -39.32 17.66 9.59
C SER A 256 -40.85 17.78 9.63
N ASN A 257 -41.33 18.34 10.73
CA ASN A 257 -42.71 18.77 10.92
C ASN A 257 -43.15 19.68 9.75
N VAL A 258 -43.87 19.10 8.80
CA VAL A 258 -44.83 19.82 7.98
C VAL A 258 -46.19 19.48 8.54
N VAL A 259 -46.67 20.33 9.45
CA VAL A 259 -48.08 20.35 9.84
C VAL A 259 -48.85 20.92 8.64
N GLY A 260 -49.42 20.03 7.84
CA GLY A 260 -50.36 20.33 6.78
C GLY A 260 -51.49 19.30 6.83
N GLU A 261 -52.70 19.79 7.04
CA GLU A 261 -53.93 19.06 7.34
C GLU A 261 -54.16 17.81 6.48
N MET A 262 -54.24 16.64 7.12
CA MET A 262 -54.77 15.43 6.53
C MET A 262 -56.30 15.42 6.67
N THR A 263 -56.99 15.45 5.53
CA THR A 263 -58.34 14.90 5.42
C THR A 263 -58.28 13.57 4.64
N SER A 264 -59.06 12.64 5.17
CA SER A 264 -59.26 11.23 4.85
C SER A 264 -59.21 10.78 3.38
N GLY A 265 -58.60 9.60 3.18
CA GLY A 265 -59.20 8.49 2.42
C GLY A 265 -58.62 8.21 1.03
N GLY A 266 -57.86 7.12 0.90
CA GLY A 266 -57.55 6.54 -0.41
C GLY A 266 -56.34 5.60 -0.41
N VAL A 267 -56.60 4.29 -0.33
CA VAL A 267 -55.59 3.27 -0.65
C VAL A 267 -55.41 3.25 -2.18
N MET A 268 -54.28 3.75 -2.68
CA MET A 268 -53.83 3.47 -4.04
C MET A 268 -52.52 2.68 -4.00
N MET A 269 -52.55 1.49 -4.60
CA MET A 269 -51.36 0.73 -4.95
C MET A 269 -50.55 1.53 -5.98
N ASN A 270 -49.34 1.95 -5.60
CA ASN A 270 -48.42 2.63 -6.50
C ASN A 270 -47.50 1.60 -7.16
N THR A 271 -47.80 1.20 -8.40
CA THR A 271 -46.88 0.46 -9.28
C THR A 271 -45.90 1.42 -9.97
N GLY A 272 -45.23 2.24 -9.18
CA GLY A 272 -44.27 3.23 -9.64
C GLY A 272 -42.93 2.57 -9.96
N ARG A 273 -42.65 2.38 -11.25
CA ARG A 273 -41.32 2.06 -11.78
C ARG A 273 -40.36 3.14 -11.27
N ALA A 274 -39.45 2.79 -10.37
CA ALA A 274 -38.43 3.72 -9.88
C ALA A 274 -37.63 4.23 -11.09
N VAL A 275 -37.78 5.50 -11.41
CA VAL A 275 -36.85 6.20 -12.30
C VAL A 275 -35.58 6.35 -11.50
N VAL A 276 -34.58 5.52 -11.79
CA VAL A 276 -33.22 5.69 -11.26
C VAL A 276 -32.71 6.99 -11.87
N ILE A 277 -32.83 8.08 -11.12
CA ILE A 277 -32.13 9.33 -11.46
C ILE A 277 -30.67 9.04 -11.09
N GLU A 278 -29.83 8.81 -12.08
CA GLU A 278 -28.38 8.66 -11.87
C GLU A 278 -27.87 9.89 -11.13
N ALA A 279 -27.34 9.69 -9.91
CA ALA A 279 -26.73 10.77 -9.15
C ALA A 279 -25.58 11.37 -9.98
N PRO A 280 -25.41 12.71 -9.99
CA PRO A 280 -24.32 13.33 -10.73
C PRO A 280 -22.99 12.79 -10.24
N SER A 281 -22.08 12.46 -11.17
CA SER A 281 -20.74 12.01 -10.80
C SER A 281 -20.02 13.14 -10.08
N ILE A 282 -19.57 12.89 -8.85
CA ILE A 282 -18.81 13.87 -8.07
C ILE A 282 -17.33 13.68 -8.39
N VAL A 283 -16.64 14.78 -8.66
CA VAL A 283 -15.20 14.82 -8.87
C VAL A 283 -14.59 15.81 -7.89
N ASN A 284 -13.59 15.38 -7.13
CA ASN A 284 -12.88 16.28 -6.23
C ASN A 284 -11.83 17.09 -7.03
N VAL A 285 -11.71 18.37 -6.72
CA VAL A 285 -10.62 19.24 -7.20
C VAL A 285 -9.24 18.61 -6.99
N TRP A 286 -9.02 17.91 -5.87
CA TRP A 286 -7.79 17.18 -5.60
C TRP A 286 -7.51 16.07 -6.63
N GLU A 287 -8.53 15.32 -7.08
CA GLU A 287 -8.37 14.29 -8.11
C GLU A 287 -7.96 14.90 -9.46
N ILE A 288 -8.53 16.05 -9.82
CA ILE A 288 -8.16 16.80 -11.02
C ILE A 288 -6.70 17.27 -10.93
N HIS A 289 -6.27 17.72 -9.76
CA HIS A 289 -4.89 18.12 -9.54
C HIS A 289 -3.91 16.94 -9.69
N GLN A 290 -4.20 15.80 -9.06
CA GLN A 290 -3.37 14.60 -9.20
C GLN A 290 -3.26 14.17 -10.68
N PHE A 291 -4.39 14.16 -11.39
CA PHE A 291 -4.41 13.88 -12.82
C PHE A 291 -3.55 14.87 -13.63
N LEU A 292 -3.64 16.17 -13.33
CA LEU A 292 -2.82 17.20 -14.00
C LEU A 292 -1.32 16.95 -13.77
N GLN A 293 -0.90 16.59 -12.56
CA GLN A 293 0.51 16.29 -12.27
C GLN A 293 0.99 15.04 -12.99
N THR A 294 0.20 13.97 -12.97
CA THR A 294 0.47 12.75 -13.74
C THR A 294 0.64 13.07 -15.23
N VAL A 295 -0.27 13.82 -15.85
CA VAL A 295 -0.16 14.19 -17.27
C VAL A 295 1.11 14.98 -17.56
N LYS A 296 1.46 15.97 -16.72
CA LYS A 296 2.69 16.75 -16.91
C LYS A 296 3.92 15.87 -16.86
N LYS A 297 4.00 14.96 -15.87
CA LYS A 297 5.06 13.96 -15.76
C LYS A 297 5.16 13.11 -17.03
N LEU A 298 4.02 12.61 -17.54
CA LEU A 298 3.98 11.83 -18.78
C LEU A 298 4.40 12.64 -20.02
N ASN A 299 4.01 13.91 -20.10
CA ASN A 299 4.44 14.82 -21.18
C ASN A 299 5.92 15.16 -21.10
N ARG A 300 6.49 15.35 -19.90
CA ARG A 300 7.94 15.51 -19.70
C ARG A 300 8.69 14.29 -20.21
N LYS A 301 8.18 13.09 -19.92
CA LYS A 301 8.73 11.82 -20.43
C LYS A 301 8.59 11.69 -21.96
N ALA A 302 7.48 12.12 -22.54
CA ALA A 302 7.33 12.15 -24.01
C ALA A 302 8.28 13.17 -24.67
N ALA A 303 8.58 14.29 -24.02
CA ALA A 303 9.49 15.28 -24.56
C ALA A 303 10.94 14.76 -24.70
N SER A 304 11.35 13.78 -23.89
CA SER A 304 12.68 13.15 -24.02
C SER A 304 12.75 12.11 -25.15
N ASP A 305 11.61 11.57 -25.61
CA ASP A 305 11.52 10.66 -26.76
C ASP A 305 10.56 11.20 -27.82
N LYS A 306 11.11 11.76 -28.91
CA LYS A 306 10.35 12.35 -30.02
C LYS A 306 9.31 11.43 -30.68
N ARG A 307 9.37 10.11 -30.45
CA ARG A 307 8.42 9.14 -30.99
C ARG A 307 7.22 8.89 -30.08
N THR A 308 7.31 9.26 -28.82
CA THR A 308 6.24 9.08 -27.84
C THR A 308 5.24 10.24 -27.96
N PRO A 309 3.95 10.00 -28.26
CA PRO A 309 2.95 11.06 -28.29
C PRO A 309 2.75 11.64 -26.90
N THR A 310 2.43 12.91 -26.76
CA THR A 310 2.08 13.51 -25.47
C THR A 310 0.76 12.95 -24.94
N ALA A 311 0.66 12.73 -23.63
CA ALA A 311 -0.56 12.29 -22.96
C ALA A 311 -1.71 13.27 -23.21
N LEU A 312 -1.44 14.56 -23.09
CA LEU A 312 -2.35 15.64 -23.47
C LEU A 312 -1.59 16.77 -24.17
N SER A 313 -2.26 17.49 -25.07
CA SER A 313 -1.75 18.70 -25.68
C SER A 313 -1.68 19.86 -24.67
N GLU A 314 -0.85 20.86 -24.98
CA GLU A 314 -0.76 22.08 -24.17
C GLU A 314 -2.11 22.81 -24.08
N ALA A 315 -2.91 22.77 -25.16
CA ALA A 315 -4.26 23.34 -25.18
C ALA A 315 -5.20 22.62 -24.20
N GLU A 316 -5.18 21.28 -24.17
CA GLU A 316 -6.00 20.49 -23.23
C GLU A 316 -5.60 20.73 -21.77
N ILE A 317 -4.29 20.84 -21.49
CA ILE A 317 -3.78 21.21 -20.15
C ILE A 317 -4.27 22.61 -19.75
N LYS A 318 -4.15 23.57 -20.67
CA LYS A 318 -4.59 24.95 -20.44
C LYS A 318 -6.09 25.03 -20.16
N ASP A 319 -6.92 24.29 -20.89
CA ASP A 319 -8.35 24.22 -20.64
C ASP A 319 -8.69 23.68 -19.24
N LEU A 320 -7.97 22.65 -18.79
CA LEU A 320 -8.18 22.06 -17.46
C LEU A 320 -7.80 23.05 -16.34
N ILE A 321 -6.71 23.80 -16.53
CA ILE A 321 -6.27 24.84 -15.59
C ILE A 321 -7.27 26.00 -15.56
N ASP A 322 -7.84 26.39 -16.70
CA ASP A 322 -8.91 27.40 -16.74
C ASP A 322 -10.14 26.94 -15.96
N LEU A 323 -10.57 25.70 -16.17
CA LEU A 323 -11.69 25.09 -15.45
C LEU A 323 -11.49 25.15 -13.92
N LEU A 324 -10.29 24.78 -13.45
CA LEU A 324 -9.93 24.87 -12.03
C LEU A 324 -9.92 26.33 -11.55
N ALA A 325 -9.31 27.23 -12.30
CA ALA A 325 -9.26 28.65 -11.94
C ALA A 325 -10.65 29.27 -11.80
N GLN A 326 -11.54 29.01 -12.77
CA GLN A 326 -12.93 29.45 -12.73
C GLN A 326 -13.68 28.83 -11.54
N LYS A 327 -13.39 27.57 -11.20
CA LYS A 327 -14.00 26.90 -10.05
C LYS A 327 -13.61 27.58 -8.74
N TYR A 328 -12.33 27.84 -8.50
CA TYR A 328 -11.86 28.55 -7.31
C TYR A 328 -12.45 29.97 -7.21
N ILE A 329 -12.52 30.69 -8.34
CA ILE A 329 -13.13 32.02 -8.35
C ILE A 329 -14.60 31.98 -7.93
N LYS A 330 -15.35 30.94 -8.31
CA LYS A 330 -16.78 30.78 -7.97
C LYS A 330 -17.03 30.22 -6.57
N GLN A 331 -16.09 29.46 -6.00
CA GLN A 331 -16.31 28.71 -4.76
C GLN A 331 -16.28 29.59 -3.51
N GLN A 332 -17.25 29.48 -2.60
CA GLN A 332 -17.33 30.38 -1.44
C GLN A 332 -16.11 30.28 -0.51
N HIS A 333 -15.68 29.07 -0.19
CA HIS A 333 -14.50 28.79 0.63
C HIS A 333 -13.37 28.26 -0.25
N LEU A 334 -12.16 28.77 -0.02
CA LEU A 334 -10.95 28.31 -0.70
C LEU A 334 -10.04 27.65 0.32
N SER A 335 -9.64 26.41 0.06
CA SER A 335 -8.52 25.79 0.76
C SER A 335 -7.23 26.33 0.15
N PRO A 336 -6.36 27.03 0.90
CA PRO A 336 -5.10 27.52 0.32
C PRO A 336 -4.15 26.39 0.00
N TYR A 337 -4.25 25.25 0.70
CA TYR A 337 -3.55 24.04 0.31
C TYR A 337 -3.96 23.65 -1.12
N GLU A 338 -5.26 23.46 -1.40
CA GLU A 338 -5.73 23.06 -2.74
C GLU A 338 -5.41 24.10 -3.82
N VAL A 339 -5.63 25.38 -3.52
CA VAL A 339 -5.35 26.47 -4.45
C VAL A 339 -3.86 26.52 -4.75
N GLY A 340 -3.05 26.52 -3.70
CA GLY A 340 -1.61 26.54 -3.77
C GLY A 340 -1.10 25.56 -4.81
N GLN A 341 -1.51 24.29 -4.71
CA GLN A 341 -1.08 23.18 -5.60
C GLN A 341 -1.13 23.49 -7.10
N VAL A 342 -2.02 24.37 -7.58
CA VAL A 342 -2.12 24.76 -9.00
C VAL A 342 -1.86 26.24 -9.28
N MET A 343 -1.58 27.06 -8.26
CA MET A 343 -1.41 28.51 -8.42
C MET A 343 -0.27 28.89 -9.36
N SER A 344 0.82 28.12 -9.38
CA SER A 344 1.94 28.37 -10.31
C SER A 344 1.48 28.27 -11.76
N ASP A 345 0.72 27.23 -12.09
CA ASP A 345 0.16 27.04 -13.43
C ASP A 345 -0.89 28.10 -13.78
N ILE A 346 -1.80 28.41 -12.85
CA ILE A 346 -2.79 29.47 -13.07
C ILE A 346 -2.08 30.81 -13.30
N THR A 347 -1.01 31.10 -12.56
CA THR A 347 -0.22 32.32 -12.76
C THR A 347 0.43 32.34 -14.14
N LYS A 348 0.98 31.21 -14.59
CA LYS A 348 1.61 31.06 -15.90
C LYS A 348 0.63 31.24 -17.06
N TYR A 349 -0.53 30.58 -17.02
CA TYR A 349 -1.45 30.54 -18.16
C TYR A 349 -2.61 31.54 -18.08
N PHE A 350 -3.01 31.95 -16.86
CA PHE A 350 -4.17 32.82 -16.59
C PHE A 350 -3.88 33.84 -15.46
N PRO A 351 -2.94 34.77 -15.66
CA PRO A 351 -2.48 35.68 -14.60
C PRO A 351 -3.59 36.54 -13.98
N ALA A 352 -4.62 36.92 -14.76
CA ALA A 352 -5.78 37.65 -14.25
C ALA A 352 -6.60 36.80 -13.25
N SER A 353 -6.81 35.52 -13.56
CA SER A 353 -7.48 34.58 -12.66
C SER A 353 -6.65 34.34 -11.39
N ALA A 354 -5.32 34.21 -11.52
CA ALA A 354 -4.42 34.10 -10.36
C ALA A 354 -4.55 35.31 -9.42
N GLN A 355 -4.61 36.54 -9.96
CA GLN A 355 -4.81 37.74 -9.15
C GLN A 355 -6.18 37.74 -8.46
N ALA A 356 -7.24 37.32 -9.14
CA ALA A 356 -8.58 37.23 -8.55
C ALA A 356 -8.61 36.22 -7.38
N ILE A 357 -7.98 35.05 -7.56
CA ILE A 357 -7.89 34.01 -6.53
C ILE A 357 -7.08 34.52 -5.32
N ARG A 358 -5.92 35.16 -5.56
CA ARG A 358 -5.10 35.75 -4.47
C ARG A 358 -5.87 36.79 -3.66
N ARG A 359 -6.59 37.70 -4.33
CA ARG A 359 -7.42 38.71 -3.63
C ARG A 359 -8.46 38.05 -2.75
N LYS A 360 -9.08 36.97 -3.22
CA LYS A 360 -10.08 36.23 -2.47
C LYS A 360 -9.50 35.45 -1.29
N MET A 361 -8.34 34.82 -1.44
CA MET A 361 -7.66 34.16 -0.32
C MET A 361 -7.20 35.17 0.74
N ALA A 362 -6.67 36.32 0.32
CA ALA A 362 -6.25 37.39 1.24
C ALA A 362 -7.43 37.93 2.08
N GLN A 363 -8.63 37.97 1.51
CA GLN A 363 -9.85 38.35 2.24
C GLN A 363 -10.24 37.34 3.34
N ASN A 364 -9.84 36.08 3.21
CA ASN A 364 -10.28 35.00 4.09
C ASN A 364 -9.22 34.56 5.11
N MET A 365 -7.91 34.76 4.86
CA MET A 365 -6.85 34.01 5.58
C MET A 365 -5.62 34.81 6.04
N GLY A 366 -5.54 36.13 5.79
CA GLY A 366 -4.45 36.97 6.35
C GLY A 366 -3.04 36.43 6.11
N ASP A 367 -2.19 36.45 7.15
CA ASP A 367 -0.76 36.09 7.10
C ASP A 367 -0.46 34.59 6.96
N GLU A 368 -1.46 33.71 7.18
CA GLU A 368 -1.30 32.25 7.10
C GLU A 368 -1.13 31.76 5.65
N LEU A 369 -1.71 32.51 4.70
CA LEU A 369 -1.54 32.29 3.26
C LEU A 369 -0.07 32.40 2.83
N ASP A 370 0.64 33.42 3.33
CA ASP A 370 2.03 33.66 2.99
C ASP A 370 2.97 32.57 3.52
N ALA A 371 2.66 32.00 4.69
CA ALA A 371 3.44 30.88 5.23
C ALA A 371 3.26 29.60 4.40
N GLN A 372 2.03 29.30 3.98
CA GLN A 372 1.76 28.14 3.12
C GLN A 372 2.34 28.30 1.71
N MET A 373 2.22 29.49 1.11
CA MET A 373 2.81 29.78 -0.20
C MET A 373 4.35 29.63 -0.16
N ARG A 374 5.02 30.13 0.90
CA ARG A 374 6.48 29.95 1.06
C ARG A 374 6.92 28.49 1.18
N ASN A 375 6.15 27.65 1.86
CA ASN A 375 6.48 26.21 1.95
C ASN A 375 6.29 25.51 0.60
N GLN A 376 5.28 25.94 -0.16
CA GLN A 376 5.04 25.42 -1.48
C GLN A 376 6.07 25.88 -2.52
N ASP A 377 6.58 27.11 -2.39
CA ASP A 377 7.66 27.62 -3.24
C ASP A 377 8.88 26.69 -3.16
N VAL A 378 9.30 26.28 -1.95
CA VAL A 378 10.39 25.29 -1.76
C VAL A 378 10.08 23.98 -2.49
N GLN A 379 8.86 23.44 -2.33
CA GLN A 379 8.45 22.20 -3.02
C GLN A 379 8.55 22.34 -4.54
N SER A 380 8.04 23.44 -5.09
CA SER A 380 8.01 23.67 -6.54
C SER A 380 9.38 23.96 -7.15
N GLU A 381 10.28 24.62 -6.41
CA GLU A 381 11.64 24.90 -6.84
C GLU A 381 12.54 23.65 -6.78
N THR A 382 12.15 22.66 -5.96
CA THR A 382 12.92 21.43 -5.74
C THR A 382 12.28 20.20 -6.39
N GLU A 383 11.16 20.37 -7.08
CA GLU A 383 10.49 19.29 -7.79
C GLU A 383 11.43 18.70 -8.84
N ASP A 384 11.62 17.38 -8.80
CA ASP A 384 12.49 16.61 -9.69
C ASP A 384 14.00 16.93 -9.59
N LEU A 385 14.46 17.64 -8.55
CA LEU A 385 15.88 17.89 -8.32
C LEU A 385 16.49 16.85 -7.37
N SER A 386 17.73 16.46 -7.63
CA SER A 386 18.50 15.59 -6.74
C SER A 386 18.83 16.28 -5.42
N ALA A 387 19.12 15.50 -4.38
CA ALA A 387 19.55 16.04 -3.10
C ALA A 387 20.77 16.98 -3.20
N GLU A 388 21.64 16.76 -4.19
CA GLU A 388 22.81 17.62 -4.42
C GLU A 388 22.39 18.98 -4.96
N GLU A 389 21.55 19.00 -6.01
CA GLU A 389 21.05 20.22 -6.63
C GLU A 389 20.25 21.06 -5.63
N ILE A 390 19.42 20.42 -4.80
CA ILE A 390 18.67 21.10 -3.74
C ILE A 390 19.63 21.71 -2.71
N SER A 391 20.69 21.00 -2.32
CA SER A 391 21.69 21.54 -1.38
C SER A 391 22.43 22.75 -1.96
N GLN A 392 22.73 22.75 -3.26
CA GLN A 392 23.35 23.88 -3.96
C GLN A 392 22.41 25.09 -4.08
N ILE A 393 21.10 24.85 -4.22
CA ILE A 393 20.09 25.91 -4.11
C ILE A 393 20.10 26.48 -2.69
N ALA A 394 20.12 25.63 -1.66
CA ALA A 394 20.18 26.06 -0.26
C ALA A 394 21.38 27.00 -0.01
N GLU A 395 22.56 26.67 -0.55
CA GLU A 395 23.76 27.50 -0.42
C GLU A 395 23.60 28.91 -1.01
N LYS A 396 22.77 29.06 -2.04
CA LYS A 396 22.47 30.34 -2.70
C LYS A 396 21.37 31.14 -2.00
N LYS A 397 20.59 30.52 -1.10
CA LYS A 397 19.52 31.19 -0.35
C LYS A 397 20.09 32.03 0.79
N SER A 398 19.32 33.05 1.16
CA SER A 398 19.68 33.93 2.28
C SER A 398 19.80 33.14 3.58
N ALA A 399 20.79 33.49 4.41
CA ALA A 399 21.03 32.78 5.66
C ALA A 399 19.82 32.95 6.60
N GLY A 400 19.26 31.84 7.09
CA GLY A 400 18.10 31.85 7.98
C GLY A 400 17.17 30.67 7.71
N ASP A 401 15.90 30.84 8.06
CA ASP A 401 14.88 29.79 7.98
C ASP A 401 14.66 29.26 6.56
N GLU A 402 14.82 30.11 5.54
CA GLU A 402 14.67 29.68 4.14
C GLU A 402 15.74 28.68 3.74
N ARG A 403 17.01 28.98 4.00
CA ARG A 403 18.12 28.07 3.72
C ARG A 403 17.99 26.73 4.45
N ASP A 404 17.63 26.76 5.74
CA ASP A 404 17.46 25.55 6.53
C ASP A 404 16.30 24.68 6.00
N ARG A 405 15.23 25.26 5.46
CA ARG A 405 14.16 24.51 4.77
C ARG A 405 14.65 23.78 3.52
N PHE A 406 15.51 24.41 2.71
CA PHE A 406 16.10 23.75 1.54
C PHE A 406 17.08 22.63 1.95
N TYR A 407 17.92 22.84 2.96
CA TYR A 407 18.77 21.77 3.47
C TYR A 407 17.96 20.60 4.05
N LYS A 408 16.88 20.91 4.79
CA LYS A 408 15.94 19.89 5.27
C LYS A 408 15.38 19.06 4.11
N ARG A 409 14.88 19.71 3.06
CA ARG A 409 14.36 19.01 1.86
C ARG A 409 15.45 18.19 1.16
N ALA A 410 16.68 18.69 1.08
CA ALA A 410 17.81 17.97 0.50
C ALA A 410 18.19 16.72 1.32
N VAL A 411 18.11 16.78 2.65
CA VAL A 411 18.30 15.60 3.52
C VAL A 411 17.20 14.57 3.30
N GLU A 412 15.94 15.00 3.23
CA GLU A 412 14.79 14.14 2.95
C GLU A 412 14.96 13.43 1.60
N GLU A 413 15.33 14.17 0.55
CA GLU A 413 15.60 13.63 -0.78
C GLU A 413 16.79 12.64 -0.76
N ALA A 414 17.88 12.94 -0.06
CA ALA A 414 19.03 12.03 0.02
C ALA A 414 18.68 10.68 0.68
N LEU A 415 17.78 10.70 1.68
CA LEU A 415 17.26 9.49 2.31
C LEU A 415 16.28 8.73 1.39
N GLU A 416 15.49 9.44 0.59
CA GLU A 416 14.61 8.86 -0.44
C GLU A 416 15.44 8.23 -1.58
N GLU A 417 16.57 8.83 -1.94
CA GLU A 417 17.58 8.29 -2.87
C GLU A 417 18.36 7.09 -2.28
N GLY A 418 18.25 6.83 -0.97
CA GLY A 418 18.97 5.77 -0.27
C GLY A 418 20.44 6.10 0.08
N ASP A 419 20.88 7.35 -0.07
CA ASP A 419 22.25 7.79 0.26
C ASP A 419 22.31 8.45 1.65
N ALA A 420 22.22 7.63 2.69
CA ALA A 420 22.29 8.08 4.08
C ALA A 420 23.64 8.74 4.45
N VAL A 421 24.71 8.46 3.70
CA VAL A 421 26.02 9.12 3.89
C VAL A 421 25.92 10.58 3.45
N LYS A 422 25.38 10.83 2.25
CA LYS A 422 25.13 12.18 1.75
C LYS A 422 24.11 12.92 2.62
N ALA A 423 23.05 12.24 3.06
CA ALA A 423 22.08 12.81 4.00
C ALA A 423 22.75 13.33 5.28
N LYS A 424 23.69 12.57 5.85
CA LYS A 424 24.49 12.98 7.01
C LYS A 424 25.37 14.20 6.74
N GLU A 425 26.00 14.27 5.56
CA GLU A 425 26.82 15.41 5.15
C GLU A 425 26.00 16.70 4.99
N ILE A 426 24.83 16.60 4.34
CA ILE A 426 23.90 17.73 4.17
C ILE A 426 23.33 18.14 5.53
N TYR A 427 22.94 17.19 6.39
CA TYR A 427 22.40 17.46 7.71
C TYR A 427 23.39 18.21 8.61
N ALA A 428 24.70 17.98 8.44
CA ALA A 428 25.73 18.76 9.13
C ALA A 428 25.72 20.27 8.76
N ARG A 429 25.08 20.67 7.66
CA ARG A 429 24.94 22.08 7.24
C ARG A 429 23.67 22.75 7.79
N VAL A 430 22.72 21.96 8.33
CA VAL A 430 21.48 22.46 8.96
C VAL A 430 21.82 23.16 10.28
N LYS A 431 21.31 24.38 10.47
CA LYS A 431 21.58 25.18 11.68
C LYS A 431 20.59 24.84 12.80
N LYS A 432 19.31 24.68 12.47
CA LYS A 432 18.22 24.31 13.40
C LYS A 432 18.11 22.80 13.60
N ARG A 433 19.20 22.14 14.01
CA ARG A 433 19.23 20.67 14.14
C ARG A 433 18.23 20.16 15.16
N ASP A 434 18.02 20.88 16.26
CA ASP A 434 17.05 20.50 17.29
C ASP A 434 15.61 20.47 16.76
N GLU A 435 15.25 21.33 15.80
CA GLU A 435 13.93 21.32 15.14
C GLU A 435 13.77 20.10 14.20
N TYR A 436 14.88 19.48 13.79
CA TYR A 436 14.91 18.39 12.80
C TYR A 436 15.58 17.11 13.31
N ASP A 437 15.57 16.88 14.63
CA ASP A 437 16.21 15.71 15.25
C ASP A 437 15.69 14.36 14.71
N TYR A 438 14.44 14.34 14.24
CA TYR A 438 13.85 13.18 13.56
C TYR A 438 14.63 12.77 12.29
N LEU A 439 15.26 13.73 11.59
CA LEU A 439 16.11 13.44 10.44
C LEU A 439 17.41 12.75 10.87
N ASN A 440 18.02 13.18 11.98
CA ASN A 440 19.21 12.51 12.51
C ASN A 440 18.90 11.06 12.90
N THR A 441 17.75 10.84 13.55
CA THR A 441 17.30 9.49 13.92
C THR A 441 17.12 8.59 12.69
N ARG A 442 16.52 9.12 11.62
CA ARG A 442 16.36 8.39 10.35
C ARG A 442 17.72 8.12 9.68
N ILE A 443 18.63 9.11 9.65
CA ILE A 443 19.99 8.92 9.15
C ILE A 443 20.72 7.83 9.94
N GLU A 444 20.68 7.84 11.26
CA GLU A 444 21.36 6.84 12.10
C GLU A 444 20.83 5.42 11.87
N THR A 445 19.54 5.30 11.52
CA THR A 445 18.90 4.03 11.17
C THR A 445 19.39 3.50 9.82
N ASP A 446 19.48 4.36 8.81
CA ASP A 446 19.77 3.95 7.42
C ASP A 446 21.30 3.89 7.13
N LEU A 447 22.11 4.61 7.91
CA LEU A 447 23.55 4.77 7.68
C LEU A 447 24.36 3.46 7.73
N PRO A 448 24.13 2.51 8.67
CA PRO A 448 24.88 1.24 8.66
C PRO A 448 24.75 0.48 7.33
N LEU A 449 23.56 0.50 6.74
CA LEU A 449 23.28 -0.16 5.47
C LEU A 449 24.02 0.54 4.31
N ALA A 450 23.92 1.86 4.23
CA ALA A 450 24.62 2.64 3.20
C ALA A 450 26.15 2.48 3.28
N LEU A 451 26.73 2.47 4.49
CA LEU A 451 28.15 2.24 4.71
C LEU A 451 28.58 0.82 4.30
N ALA A 452 27.77 -0.20 4.64
CA ALA A 452 28.05 -1.57 4.24
C ALA A 452 28.04 -1.74 2.71
N GLN A 453 27.11 -1.09 2.01
CA GLN A 453 27.06 -1.08 0.54
C GLN A 453 28.30 -0.42 -0.08
N LYS A 454 28.89 0.59 0.59
CA LYS A 454 30.17 1.21 0.21
C LYS A 454 31.41 0.40 0.65
N GLY A 455 31.23 -0.74 1.31
CA GLY A 455 32.31 -1.59 1.81
C GLY A 455 32.97 -1.10 3.11
N GLU A 456 32.38 -0.10 3.77
CA GLU A 456 32.93 0.56 4.96
C GLU A 456 32.61 -0.20 6.27
N MET A 457 32.84 -1.51 6.26
CA MET A 457 32.45 -2.43 7.35
C MET A 457 33.08 -2.11 8.71
N ARG A 458 34.22 -1.42 8.72
CA ARG A 458 34.85 -0.96 9.96
C ARG A 458 34.00 0.08 10.68
N GLU A 459 33.42 1.03 9.94
CA GLU A 459 32.57 2.07 10.50
C GLU A 459 31.24 1.47 10.97
N VAL A 460 30.66 0.58 10.18
CA VAL A 460 29.47 -0.19 10.56
C VAL A 460 29.68 -0.90 11.89
N ARG A 461 30.78 -1.65 12.06
CA ARG A 461 31.08 -2.32 13.33
C ARG A 461 31.27 -1.34 14.48
N GLN A 462 31.90 -0.18 14.24
CA GLN A 462 32.04 0.86 15.26
C GLN A 462 30.70 1.49 15.66
N MET A 463 29.73 1.58 14.73
CA MET A 463 28.36 1.97 15.06
C MET A 463 27.69 0.87 15.90
N LEU A 464 27.87 -0.39 15.52
CA LEU A 464 27.31 -1.53 16.26
C LEU A 464 27.87 -1.68 17.67
N THR A 465 29.08 -1.22 17.98
CA THR A 465 29.55 -1.22 19.39
C THR A 465 28.74 -0.28 20.27
N LYS A 466 28.07 0.73 19.69
CA LYS A 466 27.17 1.64 20.40
C LYS A 466 25.75 1.07 20.56
N SER A 467 25.39 0.01 19.83
CA SER A 467 24.09 -0.66 19.97
C SER A 467 23.92 -1.21 21.38
N LYS A 468 22.71 -1.06 21.91
CA LYS A 468 22.46 -1.25 23.35
C LYS A 468 22.26 -2.72 23.71
N THR A 469 21.83 -3.58 22.77
CA THR A 469 21.55 -4.99 23.07
C THR A 469 22.07 -5.96 22.00
N PRO A 470 22.34 -7.24 22.35
CA PRO A 470 22.71 -8.27 21.39
C PRO A 470 21.67 -8.48 20.28
N GLU A 471 20.39 -8.29 20.56
CA GLU A 471 19.31 -8.48 19.58
C GLU A 471 19.32 -7.40 18.50
N GLU A 472 19.52 -6.13 18.90
CA GLU A 472 19.69 -5.01 17.95
C GLU A 472 20.88 -5.27 17.01
N ARG A 473 21.96 -5.88 17.53
CA ARG A 473 23.09 -6.32 16.68
C ARG A 473 22.71 -7.45 15.75
N ILE A 474 21.98 -8.46 16.22
CA ILE A 474 21.53 -9.57 15.39
C ILE A 474 20.69 -9.05 14.23
N GLU A 475 19.75 -8.15 14.52
CA GLU A 475 18.90 -7.51 13.53
C GLU A 475 19.70 -6.79 12.46
N ILE A 476 20.56 -5.85 12.86
CA ILE A 476 21.37 -5.06 11.92
C ILE A 476 22.33 -5.97 11.13
N LEU A 477 23.06 -6.86 11.80
CA LEU A 477 24.01 -7.76 11.13
C LEU A 477 23.31 -8.72 10.15
N SER A 478 22.11 -9.21 10.48
CA SER A 478 21.34 -10.10 9.59
C SER A 478 20.81 -9.35 8.37
N ALA A 479 20.31 -8.12 8.55
CA ALA A 479 19.88 -7.26 7.46
C ALA A 479 21.04 -6.91 6.52
N LEU A 480 22.19 -6.52 7.09
CA LEU A 480 23.42 -6.26 6.33
C LEU A 480 23.89 -7.48 5.55
N ALA A 481 23.89 -8.67 6.18
CA ALA A 481 24.27 -9.90 5.50
C ALA A 481 23.37 -10.16 4.28
N ALA A 482 22.05 -10.01 4.42
CA ALA A 482 21.11 -10.18 3.31
C ALA A 482 21.39 -9.20 2.16
N THR A 483 21.60 -7.91 2.44
CA THR A 483 21.87 -6.91 1.40
C THR A 483 23.22 -7.13 0.72
N VAL A 484 24.27 -7.41 1.49
CA VAL A 484 25.61 -7.65 0.94
C VAL A 484 25.62 -8.93 0.08
N ALA A 485 24.87 -9.96 0.47
CA ALA A 485 24.68 -11.18 -0.32
C ALA A 485 23.96 -10.91 -1.65
N GLN A 486 22.93 -10.05 -1.65
CA GLN A 486 22.20 -9.66 -2.85
C GLN A 486 23.07 -8.90 -3.85
N ASN A 487 24.07 -8.15 -3.36
CA ASN A 487 25.06 -7.46 -4.18
C ASN A 487 26.21 -8.38 -4.67
N GLY A 488 26.16 -9.67 -4.35
CA GLY A 488 27.11 -10.69 -4.82
C GLY A 488 28.31 -10.94 -3.89
N ASP A 489 28.48 -10.19 -2.80
CA ASP A 489 29.57 -10.42 -1.84
C ASP A 489 29.19 -11.46 -0.77
N GLN A 490 29.11 -12.71 -1.21
CA GLN A 490 28.75 -13.85 -0.36
C GLN A 490 29.70 -14.06 0.82
N LYS A 491 30.98 -13.71 0.67
CA LYS A 491 31.98 -13.90 1.73
C LYS A 491 31.77 -12.92 2.87
N THR A 492 31.55 -11.64 2.57
CA THR A 492 31.27 -10.64 3.59
C THR A 492 29.91 -10.90 4.25
N ALA A 493 28.90 -11.29 3.46
CA ALA A 493 27.60 -11.68 4.00
C ALA A 493 27.70 -12.87 4.98
N ALA A 494 28.46 -13.91 4.63
CA ALA A 494 28.72 -15.05 5.51
C ALA A 494 29.42 -14.65 6.81
N ALA A 495 30.39 -13.74 6.74
CA ALA A 495 31.04 -13.23 7.94
C ALA A 495 30.05 -12.49 8.86
N LEU A 496 29.17 -11.67 8.28
CA LEU A 496 28.19 -10.88 9.03
C LEU A 496 27.13 -11.75 9.71
N ILE A 497 26.55 -12.72 8.99
CA ILE A 497 25.53 -13.58 9.58
C ILE A 497 26.10 -14.50 10.65
N ASN A 498 27.36 -14.94 10.51
CA ASN A 498 28.04 -15.71 11.54
C ASN A 498 28.40 -14.85 12.77
N GLU A 499 28.75 -13.57 12.56
CA GLU A 499 28.91 -12.59 13.65
C GLU A 499 27.59 -12.38 14.40
N ALA A 500 26.47 -12.27 13.68
CA ALA A 500 25.12 -12.21 14.26
C ALA A 500 24.80 -13.49 15.06
N ARG A 501 25.07 -14.66 14.48
CA ARG A 501 24.84 -15.96 15.12
C ARG A 501 25.62 -16.09 16.42
N ALA A 502 26.83 -15.56 16.50
CA ALA A 502 27.64 -15.57 17.72
C ALA A 502 27.04 -14.73 18.86
N GLN A 503 26.20 -13.73 18.56
CA GLN A 503 25.47 -12.96 19.57
C GLN A 503 24.25 -13.72 20.12
N TYR A 504 23.80 -14.79 19.45
CA TYR A 504 22.61 -15.53 19.84
C TYR A 504 22.90 -16.53 20.97
N SER A 505 22.30 -16.31 22.14
CA SER A 505 22.52 -17.10 23.36
C SER A 505 21.78 -18.45 23.43
N GLY A 506 21.13 -18.88 22.35
CA GLY A 506 20.86 -20.31 22.13
C GLY A 506 19.59 -20.91 22.74
N LYS A 507 18.63 -20.13 23.27
CA LYS A 507 17.34 -20.70 23.69
C LYS A 507 16.19 -19.77 23.38
N MET A 508 15.32 -20.18 22.46
CA MET A 508 13.98 -19.60 22.36
C MET A 508 13.21 -19.93 23.64
N ARG A 509 13.31 -19.09 24.67
CA ARG A 509 12.45 -19.10 25.86
C ARG A 509 11.79 -17.75 26.12
N GLN A 510 12.28 -16.72 25.42
CA GLN A 510 11.83 -15.35 25.52
C GLN A 510 11.45 -14.87 24.13
N ARG A 511 10.42 -14.01 24.04
CA ARG A 511 9.96 -13.41 22.78
C ARG A 511 11.10 -12.79 21.96
N ARG A 512 12.07 -12.15 22.62
CA ARG A 512 13.22 -11.52 21.95
C ARG A 512 14.07 -12.53 21.17
N ASN A 513 14.19 -13.76 21.68
CA ASN A 513 14.97 -14.82 21.04
C ASN A 513 14.24 -15.42 19.83
N LEU A 514 12.92 -15.24 19.72
CA LEU A 514 12.12 -15.62 18.56
C LEU A 514 12.44 -14.76 17.35
N THR A 515 12.37 -13.43 17.51
CA THR A 515 12.71 -12.48 16.46
C THR A 515 14.15 -12.69 15.97
N SER A 516 15.09 -12.89 16.90
CA SER A 516 16.48 -13.19 16.56
C SER A 516 16.65 -14.47 15.72
N VAL A 517 15.93 -15.56 16.03
CA VAL A 517 16.01 -16.81 15.24
C VAL A 517 15.46 -16.60 13.84
N LEU A 518 14.35 -15.89 13.70
CA LEU A 518 13.76 -15.61 12.39
C LEU A 518 14.68 -14.71 11.55
N GLN A 519 15.26 -13.66 12.14
CA GLN A 519 16.24 -12.79 11.48
C GLN A 519 17.48 -13.56 11.04
N LEU A 520 18.04 -14.41 11.91
CA LEU A 520 19.18 -15.26 11.56
C LEU A 520 18.84 -16.24 10.45
N ALA A 521 17.69 -16.91 10.52
CA ALA A 521 17.24 -17.81 9.47
C ALA A 521 17.07 -17.08 8.13
N GLN A 522 16.52 -15.87 8.14
CA GLN A 522 16.39 -15.03 6.96
C GLN A 522 17.76 -14.64 6.38
N GLY A 523 18.70 -14.19 7.21
CA GLY A 523 20.04 -13.87 6.75
C GLY A 523 20.77 -15.09 6.17
N TYR A 524 20.67 -16.25 6.83
CA TYR A 524 21.22 -17.51 6.30
C TYR A 524 20.54 -17.92 5.00
N ALA A 525 19.27 -17.60 4.76
CA ALA A 525 18.60 -17.96 3.50
C ALA A 525 19.28 -17.34 2.25
N PHE A 526 19.97 -16.20 2.39
CA PHE A 526 20.70 -15.56 1.29
C PHE A 526 22.14 -16.04 1.12
N VAL A 527 22.70 -16.69 2.14
CA VAL A 527 24.13 -17.03 2.21
C VAL A 527 24.35 -18.54 2.28
N GLU A 528 23.73 -19.20 3.25
CA GLU A 528 23.85 -20.63 3.52
C GLU A 528 22.45 -21.23 3.81
N PRO A 529 21.63 -21.50 2.77
CA PRO A 529 20.24 -21.87 2.97
C PRO A 529 20.05 -23.14 3.81
N GLU A 530 20.99 -24.08 3.77
CA GLU A 530 20.96 -25.28 4.63
C GLU A 530 20.96 -24.94 6.13
N GLN A 531 21.73 -23.92 6.53
CA GLN A 531 21.73 -23.43 7.92
C GLN A 531 20.42 -22.77 8.29
N SER A 532 19.78 -22.07 7.35
CA SER A 532 18.44 -21.52 7.54
C SER A 532 17.42 -22.63 7.84
N PHE A 533 17.39 -23.68 7.01
CA PHE A 533 16.53 -24.84 7.23
C PHE A 533 16.82 -25.53 8.56
N SER A 534 18.09 -25.83 8.86
CA SER A 534 18.50 -26.46 10.11
C SER A 534 18.10 -25.63 11.34
N LEU A 535 18.27 -24.31 11.25
CA LEU A 535 17.89 -23.37 12.31
C LEU A 535 16.38 -23.36 12.53
N LEU A 536 15.57 -23.35 11.46
CA LEU A 536 14.12 -23.41 11.58
C LEU A 536 13.65 -24.78 12.10
N GLU A 537 14.13 -25.87 11.51
CA GLU A 537 13.77 -27.26 11.86
C GLU A 537 14.05 -27.56 13.34
N SER A 538 15.23 -27.18 13.85
CA SER A 538 15.60 -27.38 15.25
C SER A 538 14.71 -26.60 16.24
N ASN A 539 13.95 -25.62 15.75
CA ASN A 539 13.08 -24.78 16.57
C ASN A 539 11.58 -25.03 16.34
N ILE A 540 11.18 -25.89 15.38
CA ILE A 540 9.76 -26.15 15.03
C ILE A 540 8.93 -26.52 16.27
N SER A 541 9.43 -27.44 17.11
CA SER A 541 8.68 -27.85 18.32
C SER A 541 8.38 -26.67 19.24
N TYR A 542 9.34 -25.75 19.39
CA TYR A 542 9.16 -24.60 20.27
C TYR A 542 8.16 -23.59 19.70
N PHE A 543 8.22 -23.34 18.39
CA PHE A 543 7.21 -22.52 17.74
C PHE A 543 5.80 -23.13 17.90
N ASN A 544 5.68 -24.45 17.78
CA ASN A 544 4.41 -25.15 17.99
C ASN A 544 3.88 -24.98 19.42
N ASP A 545 4.76 -25.07 20.41
CA ASP A 545 4.41 -24.87 21.82
C ASP A 545 3.95 -23.43 22.08
N LEU A 546 4.62 -22.44 21.48
CA LEU A 546 4.24 -21.03 21.56
C LEU A 546 2.89 -20.74 20.90
N ILE A 547 2.62 -21.28 19.71
CA ILE A 547 1.33 -21.13 19.06
C ILE A 547 0.24 -21.79 19.89
N ALA A 548 0.47 -23.00 20.40
CA ALA A 548 -0.48 -23.68 21.26
C ALA A 548 -0.78 -22.88 22.53
N ALA A 549 0.24 -22.31 23.17
CA ALA A 549 0.06 -21.44 24.33
C ALA A 549 -0.69 -20.15 23.96
N GLY A 550 -0.40 -19.56 22.80
CA GLY A 550 -1.11 -18.40 22.26
C GLY A 550 -2.60 -18.69 22.03
N ILE A 551 -2.91 -19.85 21.45
CA ILE A 551 -4.29 -20.31 21.25
C ILE A 551 -5.04 -20.42 22.58
N LEU A 552 -4.42 -21.05 23.57
CA LEU A 552 -5.02 -21.21 24.90
C LEU A 552 -5.24 -19.86 25.61
N LEU A 553 -4.30 -18.91 25.46
CA LEU A 553 -4.43 -17.57 26.03
C LEU A 553 -5.50 -16.75 25.32
N ASP A 554 -5.63 -16.88 24.00
CA ASP A 554 -6.67 -16.19 23.23
C ASP A 554 -8.06 -16.67 23.60
N ASP A 555 -8.24 -18.00 23.66
CA ASP A 555 -9.49 -18.66 24.07
C ASP A 555 -9.87 -18.27 25.50
N PHE A 556 -8.91 -18.21 26.42
CA PHE A 556 -9.14 -17.77 27.80
C PHE A 556 -9.57 -16.30 27.91
N ASN A 557 -9.04 -15.42 27.06
CA ASN A 557 -9.34 -13.99 27.11
C ASN A 557 -10.44 -13.56 26.14
N GLU A 558 -11.02 -14.49 25.38
CA GLU A 558 -12.04 -14.24 24.37
C GLU A 558 -11.66 -13.13 23.37
N TYR A 559 -10.37 -13.02 23.03
CA TYR A 559 -9.88 -12.00 22.08
C TYR A 559 -10.41 -12.22 20.66
N GLY A 560 -10.96 -13.41 20.36
CA GLY A 560 -11.62 -13.72 19.10
C GLY A 560 -10.67 -13.99 17.93
N SER A 561 -9.36 -14.14 18.18
CA SER A 561 -8.38 -14.50 17.16
C SER A 561 -8.28 -16.01 16.92
N VAL A 562 -8.88 -16.82 17.80
CA VAL A 562 -9.02 -18.26 17.66
C VAL A 562 -10.48 -18.65 17.38
N LYS A 563 -10.68 -19.58 16.46
CA LYS A 563 -11.96 -20.26 16.22
C LYS A 563 -11.70 -21.72 15.88
N SER A 564 -12.44 -22.64 16.51
CA SER A 564 -12.30 -24.09 16.27
C SER A 564 -10.87 -24.63 16.46
N ASP A 565 -10.20 -24.22 17.54
CA ASP A 565 -8.79 -24.53 17.85
C ASP A 565 -7.77 -24.05 16.79
N GLU A 566 -8.16 -23.11 15.93
CA GLU A 566 -7.33 -22.56 14.88
C GLU A 566 -7.22 -21.04 15.04
N VAL A 567 -5.99 -20.52 14.96
CA VAL A 567 -5.77 -19.08 14.85
C VAL A 567 -6.28 -18.64 13.48
N LYS A 568 -7.12 -17.60 13.44
CA LYS A 568 -7.58 -17.02 12.19
C LYS A 568 -6.42 -16.25 11.54
N LEU A 569 -6.05 -16.64 10.31
CA LEU A 569 -4.86 -16.10 9.64
C LEU A 569 -5.03 -14.63 9.20
N ASP A 570 -6.26 -14.16 9.00
CA ASP A 570 -6.61 -12.75 8.79
C ASP A 570 -6.26 -11.88 10.02
N VAL A 571 -6.53 -12.34 11.24
CA VAL A 571 -6.19 -11.59 12.47
C VAL A 571 -4.68 -11.50 12.67
N VAL A 572 -3.93 -12.56 12.34
CA VAL A 572 -2.46 -12.52 12.34
C VAL A 572 -1.92 -11.50 11.33
N ARG A 573 -2.58 -11.36 10.17
CA ARG A 573 -2.25 -10.34 9.16
C ARG A 573 -2.54 -8.93 9.69
N ALA A 574 -3.74 -8.67 10.23
CA ALA A 574 -4.14 -7.36 10.73
C ALA A 574 -3.30 -6.89 11.95
N ALA A 575 -2.98 -7.79 12.89
CA ALA A 575 -2.14 -7.49 14.05
C ALA A 575 -0.68 -7.16 13.68
N SER A 576 -0.22 -7.66 12.52
CA SER A 576 1.10 -7.32 11.96
C SER A 576 1.15 -5.88 11.43
N TYR A 577 0.01 -5.26 11.15
CA TYR A 577 -0.07 -3.89 10.64
C TYR A 577 -0.33 -2.81 11.72
N SER A 578 -0.77 -3.15 12.95
CA SER A 578 -1.12 -2.07 13.89
C SER A 578 -0.94 -2.28 15.40
N ASN A 579 -0.93 -3.47 16.02
CA ASN A 579 -1.18 -3.51 17.47
C ASN A 579 -0.59 -4.66 18.32
N ALA A 580 0.55 -5.24 17.98
CA ALA A 580 1.29 -6.09 18.94
C ALA A 580 1.77 -5.42 20.27
N PRO A 581 1.94 -4.08 20.40
CA PRO A 581 2.40 -3.50 21.66
C PRO A 581 1.36 -3.46 22.80
N ASN A 582 0.06 -3.51 22.50
CA ASN A 582 -0.99 -3.12 23.46
C ASN A 582 -1.61 -4.28 24.26
N GLY A 583 -1.53 -5.53 23.79
CA GLY A 583 -2.13 -6.67 24.50
C GLY A 583 -1.51 -7.01 25.87
N VAL A 584 -0.29 -6.52 26.17
CA VAL A 584 0.44 -6.89 27.40
C VAL A 584 0.38 -5.82 28.49
N ARG A 585 -0.24 -4.65 28.24
CA ARG A 585 -0.50 -3.69 29.33
C ARG A 585 -1.51 -4.21 30.38
N LEU A 586 -2.23 -5.29 30.07
CA LEU A 586 -3.19 -5.94 30.97
C LEU A 586 -2.60 -7.01 31.89
N ILE A 587 -1.30 -7.35 31.78
CA ILE A 587 -0.63 -8.33 32.67
C ILE A 587 0.48 -7.67 33.50
N ARG A 588 0.29 -6.39 33.86
CA ARG A 588 0.99 -5.76 34.99
C ARG A 588 -0.02 -5.36 36.05
N LYS A 589 -0.44 -6.34 36.84
CA LYS A 589 -0.61 -6.19 38.29
C LYS A 589 0.01 -7.40 38.97
#